data_AF-C0Z250-F1
#
_entry.id   AF-C0Z250-F1
#
_cell.length_a   1.000
_cell.length_b   1.000
_cell.length_c   1.000
_cell.angle_alpha   90.00
_cell.angle_beta   90.00
_cell.angle_gamma   90.00
#
_symmetry.space_group_name_H-M   'P 1'
#
loop_
_entity.id
_entity.type
_entity.pdbx_description
1 polymer ?
#
loop_
_entity_poly.entity_id
_entity_poly.type
_entity_poly.pdbx_seq_one_letter_code
_entity_poly.pdbx_strand_id
1 'polypeptide(L)'
;MWSFILLCFFLQISEFSKRNVCFVMFVDEQTLSKLASEGHVPDKQGFVGLWKTVVVSNLPYNDMRKTGKVPKFLSHRLFPSSRYSIWLDSKMRLTTDPMLIIDFFLWRTKSEFAISNHYDRHCVWDEVLQNKRLNKYNHSAIDEQFMFYRSDGLKKFDPSDPNSPLPSYVPEGSFIVRAHTPMSNLFTCLWFNEVDRFTSRDQLSFAYTYLKLQRLNSDRPLRLNMFKVK
;
A
#
# COMPACT_ATOMS: atom_id res chain seq x y z
N MET A 1 -7.43 0.95 -14.85
CA MET A 1 -8.06 -0.31 -14.44
C MET A 1 -7.71 -0.57 -12.98
N TRP A 2 -8.59 -0.15 -12.10
CA TRP A 2 -8.62 -0.70 -10.74
C TRP A 2 -9.07 -2.15 -10.91
N SER A 3 -8.22 -3.12 -10.61
CA SER A 3 -8.61 -4.52 -10.77
C SER A 3 -9.59 -4.93 -9.64
N PHE A 4 -10.09 -6.14 -9.68
CA PHE A 4 -11.34 -6.54 -9.02
C PHE A 4 -11.17 -7.00 -7.57
N ILE A 5 -11.79 -6.31 -6.61
CA ILE A 5 -12.13 -6.96 -5.34
C ILE A 5 -13.16 -8.04 -5.65
N LEU A 6 -12.72 -9.27 -5.86
CA LEU A 6 -13.62 -10.42 -5.87
C LEU A 6 -14.15 -10.60 -4.46
N LEU A 7 -15.41 -10.24 -4.30
CA LEU A 7 -16.17 -10.35 -3.06
C LEU A 7 -16.11 -11.80 -2.57
N CYS A 8 -15.53 -11.99 -1.38
CA CYS A 8 -15.36 -13.31 -0.82
C CYS A 8 -16.72 -13.84 -0.32
N PHE A 9 -17.30 -14.80 -1.02
CA PHE A 9 -18.60 -15.41 -0.68
C PHE A 9 -18.56 -16.32 0.57
N PHE A 10 -17.37 -16.66 1.08
CA PHE A 10 -17.20 -17.59 2.22
C PHE A 10 -16.58 -16.96 3.47
N LEU A 11 -16.32 -15.64 3.50
CA LEU A 11 -15.74 -15.00 4.67
C LEU A 11 -16.82 -14.65 5.70
N GLN A 12 -16.75 -15.28 6.87
CA GLN A 12 -17.56 -14.88 8.01
C GLN A 12 -16.92 -13.69 8.73
N ILE A 13 -17.33 -12.48 8.34
CA ILE A 13 -17.00 -11.26 9.09
C ILE A 13 -17.82 -11.26 10.38
N SER A 14 -17.15 -11.04 11.52
CA SER A 14 -17.80 -10.98 12.83
C SER A 14 -18.77 -9.79 12.92
N GLU A 15 -19.81 -9.91 13.76
CA GLU A 15 -20.74 -8.80 14.03
C GLU A 15 -20.03 -7.57 14.59
N PHE A 16 -18.96 -7.78 15.36
CA PHE A 16 -18.11 -6.69 15.83
C PHE A 16 -17.47 -5.94 14.66
N SER A 17 -16.88 -6.65 13.70
CA SER A 17 -16.26 -6.04 12.53
C SER A 17 -17.27 -5.38 11.60
N LYS A 18 -18.46 -5.96 11.41
CA LYS A 18 -19.53 -5.31 10.63
C LYS A 18 -19.95 -3.95 11.20
N ARG A 19 -19.87 -3.77 12.53
CA ARG A 19 -20.21 -2.51 13.21
C ARG A 19 -19.07 -1.50 13.24
N ASN A 20 -17.82 -1.96 13.26
CA ASN A 20 -16.65 -1.12 13.51
C ASN A 20 -15.74 -0.90 12.29
N VAL A 21 -15.96 -1.61 11.18
CA VAL A 21 -15.11 -1.55 9.99
C VAL A 21 -15.91 -1.04 8.80
N CYS A 22 -15.42 0.02 8.16
CA CYS A 22 -15.94 0.51 6.89
C CYS A 22 -15.20 -0.16 5.73
N PHE A 23 -15.92 -0.91 4.91
CA PHE A 23 -15.38 -1.51 3.68
C PHE A 23 -15.67 -0.55 2.53
N VAL A 24 -14.61 -0.02 1.90
CA VAL A 24 -14.74 0.98 0.83
C VAL A 24 -13.94 0.53 -0.38
N MET A 25 -14.57 0.59 -1.55
CA MET A 25 -13.96 0.25 -2.84
C MET A 25 -14.00 1.48 -3.75
N PHE A 26 -12.82 1.96 -4.14
CA PHE A 26 -12.69 3.05 -5.10
C PHE A 26 -12.64 2.47 -6.53
N VAL A 27 -13.53 2.95 -7.39
CA VAL A 27 -13.64 2.49 -8.79
C VAL A 27 -13.73 3.68 -9.74
N ASP A 28 -13.25 3.50 -10.98
CA ASP A 28 -13.63 4.39 -12.09
C ASP A 28 -14.93 3.89 -12.73
N GLU A 29 -15.55 4.71 -13.58
CA GLU A 29 -16.81 4.37 -14.25
C GLU A 29 -16.71 3.06 -15.06
N GLN A 30 -15.60 2.85 -15.76
CA GLN A 30 -15.36 1.65 -16.56
C GLN A 30 -15.31 0.39 -15.68
N THR A 31 -14.63 0.47 -14.54
CA THR A 31 -14.51 -0.62 -13.55
C THR A 31 -15.88 -0.91 -12.93
N LEU A 32 -16.67 0.13 -12.64
CA LEU A 32 -18.03 -0.05 -12.14
C LEU A 32 -18.92 -0.77 -13.16
N SER A 33 -18.90 -0.35 -14.43
CA SER A 33 -19.68 -1.01 -15.49
C SER A 33 -19.29 -2.48 -15.63
N LYS A 34 -17.98 -2.79 -15.54
CA LYS A 34 -17.50 -4.16 -15.61
C LYS A 34 -17.93 -4.99 -14.38
N LEU A 35 -17.86 -4.44 -13.17
CA LEU A 35 -18.40 -5.09 -11.96
C LEU A 35 -19.89 -5.41 -12.13
N ALA A 36 -20.69 -4.46 -12.62
CA ALA A 36 -22.11 -4.67 -12.87
C ALA A 36 -22.35 -5.80 -13.90
N SER A 37 -21.55 -5.86 -14.97
CA SER A 37 -21.65 -6.93 -15.99
C SER A 37 -21.31 -8.32 -15.46
N GLU A 38 -20.51 -8.41 -14.40
CA GLU A 38 -20.12 -9.65 -13.73
C GLU A 38 -21.08 -10.03 -12.58
N GLY A 39 -22.22 -9.33 -12.44
CA GLY A 39 -23.23 -9.59 -11.42
C GLY A 39 -22.98 -8.88 -10.08
N HIS A 40 -21.98 -8.01 -10.01
CA HIS A 40 -21.64 -7.21 -8.83
C HIS A 40 -22.25 -5.81 -8.90
N VAL A 41 -23.57 -5.75 -9.11
CA VAL A 41 -24.32 -4.49 -9.20
C VAL A 41 -24.48 -3.89 -7.79
N PRO A 42 -24.05 -2.63 -7.57
CA PRO A 42 -24.31 -1.97 -6.29
C PRO A 42 -25.81 -1.85 -6.03
N ASP A 43 -26.21 -2.03 -4.76
CA ASP A 43 -27.59 -1.82 -4.33
C ASP A 43 -27.98 -0.32 -4.39
N LYS A 44 -29.22 0.00 -3.99
CA LYS A 44 -29.73 1.39 -3.96
C LYS A 44 -28.88 2.32 -3.08
N GLN A 45 -28.15 1.77 -2.12
CA GLN A 45 -27.26 2.50 -1.23
C GLN A 45 -25.82 2.49 -1.73
N GLY A 46 -25.51 1.90 -2.89
CA GLY A 46 -24.19 1.84 -3.49
C GLY A 46 -23.27 0.79 -2.87
N PHE A 47 -23.81 -0.26 -2.24
CA PHE A 47 -23.02 -1.36 -1.70
C PHE A 47 -23.00 -2.57 -2.62
N VAL A 48 -21.85 -3.25 -2.69
CA VAL A 48 -21.77 -4.64 -3.18
C VAL A 48 -21.32 -5.52 -2.01
N GLY A 49 -22.23 -6.33 -1.49
CA GLY A 49 -22.01 -7.03 -0.22
C GLY A 49 -21.76 -6.04 0.92
N LEU A 50 -20.60 -6.14 1.57
CA LEU A 50 -20.19 -5.19 2.63
C LEU A 50 -19.52 -3.92 2.09
N TRP A 51 -19.10 -3.90 0.83
CA TRP A 51 -18.24 -2.86 0.28
C TRP A 51 -19.06 -1.70 -0.27
N LYS A 52 -18.86 -0.51 0.32
CA LYS A 52 -19.36 0.74 -0.24
C LYS A 52 -18.55 1.10 -1.48
N THR A 53 -19.22 1.19 -2.62
CA THR A 53 -18.60 1.60 -3.87
C THR A 53 -18.53 3.13 -3.95
N VAL A 54 -17.34 3.66 -4.23
CA VAL A 54 -17.08 5.08 -4.44
C VAL A 54 -16.55 5.26 -5.85
N VAL A 55 -17.36 5.86 -6.71
CA VAL A 55 -16.95 6.21 -8.08
C VAL A 55 -16.12 7.48 -8.01
N VAL A 56 -14.88 7.41 -8.46
CA VAL A 56 -13.97 8.56 -8.48
C VAL A 56 -14.03 9.21 -9.85
N SER A 57 -14.59 10.41 -9.89
CA SER A 57 -14.52 11.33 -11.03
C SER A 57 -13.40 12.35 -10.82
N ASN A 58 -13.00 13.06 -11.89
CA ASN A 58 -11.97 14.11 -11.86
C ASN A 58 -10.63 13.64 -11.25
N LEU A 59 -10.02 12.64 -11.89
CA LEU A 59 -8.81 12.01 -11.38
C LEU A 59 -7.64 13.01 -11.31
N PRO A 60 -6.84 13.00 -10.22
CA PRO A 60 -5.72 13.91 -10.06
C PRO A 60 -4.55 13.64 -11.02
N TYR A 61 -4.50 12.46 -11.65
CA TYR A 61 -3.43 12.08 -12.58
C TYR A 61 -3.98 11.34 -13.79
N ASN A 62 -3.32 11.54 -14.93
CA ASN A 62 -3.51 10.73 -16.14
C ASN A 62 -3.02 9.29 -15.95
N ASP A 63 -1.97 9.07 -15.15
CA ASP A 63 -1.51 7.72 -14.78
C ASP A 63 -2.43 7.13 -13.70
N MET A 64 -3.28 6.20 -14.11
CA MET A 64 -4.19 5.47 -13.21
C MET A 64 -3.47 4.77 -12.06
N ARG A 65 -2.20 4.34 -12.24
CA ARG A 65 -1.43 3.73 -11.14
C ARG A 65 -1.05 4.76 -10.08
N LYS A 66 -0.79 6.01 -10.48
CA LYS A 66 -0.50 7.12 -9.57
C LYS A 66 -1.77 7.58 -8.85
N THR A 67 -2.90 7.66 -9.55
CA THR A 67 -4.24 7.85 -8.95
C THR A 67 -4.52 6.75 -7.91
N GLY A 68 -4.15 5.52 -8.22
CA GLY A 68 -4.07 4.36 -7.32
C GLY A 68 -3.49 4.63 -5.94
N LYS A 69 -2.48 5.50 -5.87
CA LYS A 69 -1.69 5.74 -4.67
C LYS A 69 -2.32 6.71 -3.70
N VAL A 70 -3.27 7.53 -4.15
CA VAL A 70 -3.98 8.49 -3.29
C VAL A 70 -4.72 7.76 -2.17
N PRO A 71 -5.69 6.86 -2.43
CA PRO A 71 -6.37 6.16 -1.35
C PRO A 71 -5.47 5.13 -0.64
N LYS A 72 -4.40 4.67 -1.28
CA LYS A 72 -3.41 3.75 -0.68
C LYS A 72 -2.57 4.41 0.41
N PHE A 73 -2.02 5.59 0.15
CA PHE A 73 -1.10 6.24 1.06
C PHE A 73 -1.79 7.28 1.95
N LEU A 74 -2.80 7.97 1.43
CA LEU A 74 -3.48 9.06 2.13
C LEU A 74 -4.81 8.63 2.77
N SER A 75 -4.97 7.34 3.10
CA SER A 75 -6.20 6.81 3.73
C SER A 75 -6.57 7.56 5.01
N HIS A 76 -5.56 7.98 5.79
CA HIS A 76 -5.75 8.77 7.01
C HIS A 76 -6.31 10.19 6.74
N ARG A 77 -6.15 10.72 5.53
CA ARG A 77 -6.74 12.00 5.12
C ARG A 77 -8.15 11.82 4.57
N LEU A 78 -8.41 10.71 3.89
CA LEU A 78 -9.74 10.36 3.37
C LEU A 78 -10.70 9.94 4.48
N PHE A 79 -10.19 9.30 5.52
CA PHE A 79 -10.97 8.78 6.65
C PHE A 79 -10.39 9.30 7.97
N PRO A 80 -10.54 10.60 8.29
CA PRO A 80 -9.89 11.22 9.45
C PRO A 80 -10.34 10.62 10.80
N SER A 81 -11.53 10.00 10.84
CA SER A 81 -12.05 9.34 12.04
C SER A 81 -11.58 7.89 12.22
N SER A 82 -10.87 7.31 11.23
CA SER A 82 -10.37 5.95 11.36
C SER A 82 -9.10 5.92 12.23
N ARG A 83 -9.00 4.91 13.10
CA ARG A 83 -7.77 4.65 13.89
C ARG A 83 -6.83 3.68 13.20
N TYR A 84 -7.37 2.84 12.32
CA TYR A 84 -6.64 1.84 11.57
C TYR A 84 -7.16 1.79 10.13
N SER A 85 -6.32 1.33 9.21
CA SER A 85 -6.70 1.04 7.83
C SER A 85 -6.02 -0.23 7.34
N ILE A 86 -6.73 -1.01 6.54
CA ILE A 86 -6.17 -2.12 5.76
C ILE A 86 -6.32 -1.75 4.29
N TRP A 87 -5.20 -1.61 3.58
CA TRP A 87 -5.19 -1.46 2.13
C TRP A 87 -5.11 -2.84 1.47
N LEU A 88 -6.04 -3.10 0.55
CA LEU A 88 -6.03 -4.29 -0.29
C LEU A 88 -5.87 -3.92 -1.75
N ASP A 89 -4.86 -4.53 -2.36
CA ASP A 89 -4.73 -4.83 -3.77
C ASP A 89 -6.07 -5.23 -4.37
N SER A 90 -6.52 -4.57 -5.42
CA SER A 90 -7.46 -5.10 -6.38
C SER A 90 -7.23 -6.55 -6.82
N LYS A 91 -6.02 -7.09 -6.75
CA LYS A 91 -5.74 -8.51 -7.05
C LYS A 91 -5.94 -9.45 -5.85
N MET A 92 -6.23 -8.89 -4.68
CA MET A 92 -6.35 -9.61 -3.41
C MET A 92 -7.81 -9.86 -3.05
N ARG A 93 -8.02 -10.88 -2.22
CA ARG A 93 -9.31 -11.13 -1.57
C ARG A 93 -9.13 -11.11 -0.07
N LEU A 94 -10.05 -10.48 0.63
CA LEU A 94 -10.10 -10.56 2.07
C LEU A 94 -10.66 -11.93 2.45
N THR A 95 -9.88 -12.72 3.19
CA THR A 95 -10.23 -14.07 3.65
C THR A 95 -10.20 -14.21 5.17
N THR A 96 -9.94 -13.11 5.89
CA THR A 96 -9.83 -13.10 7.35
C THR A 96 -10.51 -11.85 7.89
N ASP A 97 -11.12 -11.96 9.06
CA ASP A 97 -11.76 -10.84 9.73
C ASP A 97 -10.75 -9.68 9.96
N PRO A 98 -11.08 -8.43 9.58
CA PRO A 98 -10.19 -7.27 9.71
C PRO A 98 -9.62 -7.05 11.11
N MET A 99 -10.36 -7.36 12.16
CA MET A 99 -9.88 -7.17 13.53
C MET A 99 -8.79 -8.18 13.89
N LEU A 100 -8.88 -9.40 13.37
CA LEU A 100 -7.82 -10.41 13.51
C LEU A 100 -6.56 -10.01 12.73
N ILE A 101 -6.74 -9.39 11.56
CA ILE A 101 -5.62 -8.84 10.77
C ILE A 101 -4.89 -7.75 11.56
N ILE A 102 -5.63 -6.80 12.14
CA ILE A 102 -5.03 -5.72 12.96
C ILE A 102 -4.30 -6.31 14.18
N ASP A 103 -4.95 -7.24 14.90
CA ASP A 103 -4.36 -7.92 16.05
C ASP A 103 -3.03 -8.60 15.68
N PHE A 104 -3.04 -9.42 14.64
CA PHE A 104 -1.89 -10.21 14.22
C PHE A 104 -0.73 -9.34 13.73
N PHE A 105 -0.99 -8.38 12.85
CA PHE A 105 0.08 -7.64 12.18
C PHE A 105 0.58 -6.42 12.95
N LEU A 106 -0.25 -5.82 13.82
CA LEU A 106 0.09 -4.60 14.55
C LEU A 106 0.17 -4.81 16.07
N TRP A 107 -0.86 -5.37 16.70
CA TRP A 107 -0.92 -5.41 18.17
C TRP A 107 0.09 -6.41 18.75
N ARG A 108 0.11 -7.65 18.26
CA ARG A 108 1.06 -8.69 18.72
C ARG A 108 2.52 -8.32 18.47
N THR A 109 2.77 -7.61 17.39
CA THR A 109 4.12 -7.18 16.96
C THR A 109 4.49 -5.80 17.50
N LYS A 110 3.59 -5.15 18.27
CA LYS A 110 3.73 -3.79 18.80
C LYS A 110 4.14 -2.78 17.71
N SER A 111 3.61 -2.95 16.51
CA SER A 111 3.93 -2.18 15.32
C SER A 111 2.80 -1.21 14.95
N GLU A 112 3.14 -0.14 14.25
CA GLU A 112 2.21 0.88 13.75
C GLU A 112 1.93 0.74 12.26
N PHE A 113 2.81 0.02 11.56
CA PHE A 113 2.73 -0.19 10.13
C PHE A 113 3.14 -1.63 9.82
N ALA A 114 2.40 -2.31 8.96
CA ALA A 114 2.78 -3.62 8.46
C ALA A 114 2.59 -3.70 6.94
N ILE A 115 3.55 -4.33 6.27
CA ILE A 115 3.57 -4.48 4.82
C ILE A 115 4.28 -5.78 4.44
N SER A 116 3.80 -6.43 3.39
CA SER A 116 4.46 -7.63 2.88
C SER A 116 5.82 -7.30 2.27
N ASN A 117 6.79 -8.18 2.49
CA ASN A 117 8.03 -8.25 1.74
C ASN A 117 7.75 -8.78 0.33
N HIS A 118 8.46 -8.28 -0.67
CA HIS A 118 8.44 -8.90 -1.99
C HIS A 118 9.05 -10.32 -1.91
N TYR A 119 8.42 -11.26 -2.63
CA TYR A 119 8.69 -12.70 -2.49
C TYR A 119 10.04 -13.15 -3.06
N ASP A 120 10.59 -12.38 -4.00
CA ASP A 120 11.79 -12.73 -4.78
C ASP A 120 12.90 -11.68 -4.74
N ARG A 121 12.58 -10.41 -4.51
CA ARG A 121 13.52 -9.30 -4.67
C ARG A 121 13.60 -8.53 -3.37
N HIS A 122 14.82 -8.19 -2.97
CA HIS A 122 15.07 -7.53 -1.69
C HIS A 122 15.89 -6.25 -1.79
N CYS A 123 16.48 -5.98 -2.96
CA CYS A 123 17.31 -4.80 -3.18
C CYS A 123 16.70 -3.89 -4.26
N VAL A 124 16.75 -2.57 -4.03
CA VAL A 124 16.26 -1.57 -5.00
C VAL A 124 17.03 -1.65 -6.32
N TRP A 125 18.32 -2.04 -6.30
CA TRP A 125 19.13 -2.21 -7.51
C TRP A 125 18.51 -3.25 -8.45
N ASP A 126 18.14 -4.40 -7.91
CA ASP A 126 17.55 -5.50 -8.69
C ASP A 126 16.14 -5.12 -9.15
N GLU A 127 15.38 -4.42 -8.31
CA GLU A 127 14.04 -3.92 -8.65
C GLU A 127 14.12 -2.88 -9.79
N VAL A 128 15.10 -1.98 -9.82
CA VAL A 128 15.32 -1.02 -10.91
C VAL A 128 15.55 -1.76 -12.24
N LEU A 129 16.48 -2.72 -12.25
CA LEU A 129 16.77 -3.52 -13.43
C LEU A 129 15.54 -4.29 -13.91
N GLN A 130 14.78 -4.85 -12.98
CA GLN A 130 13.56 -5.60 -13.31
C GLN A 130 12.46 -4.70 -13.87
N ASN A 131 12.27 -3.49 -13.33
CA ASN A 131 11.31 -2.53 -13.87
C ASN A 131 11.64 -2.11 -15.30
N LYS A 132 12.94 -1.90 -15.61
CA LYS A 132 13.42 -1.60 -16.96
C LYS A 132 13.23 -2.79 -17.90
N ARG A 133 13.67 -3.99 -17.47
CA ARG A 133 13.52 -5.24 -18.26
C ARG A 133 12.08 -5.52 -18.64
N LEU A 134 11.15 -5.31 -17.71
CA LEU A 134 9.71 -5.54 -17.93
C LEU A 134 8.97 -4.32 -18.51
N ASN A 135 9.69 -3.26 -18.90
CA ASN A 135 9.13 -2.00 -19.42
C ASN A 135 7.95 -1.47 -18.58
N LYS A 136 8.09 -1.49 -17.24
CA LYS A 136 7.02 -1.08 -16.31
C LYS A 136 6.84 0.43 -16.24
N TYR A 137 7.88 1.20 -16.58
CA TYR A 137 7.87 2.65 -16.61
C TYR A 137 8.95 3.17 -17.58
N ASN A 138 8.94 4.47 -17.88
CA ASN A 138 9.99 5.11 -18.66
C ASN A 138 11.37 4.91 -17.99
N HIS A 139 12.35 4.43 -18.75
CA HIS A 139 13.66 4.05 -18.24
C HIS A 139 14.45 5.26 -17.71
N SER A 140 14.42 6.39 -18.41
CA SER A 140 15.10 7.62 -17.97
C SER A 140 14.52 8.15 -16.66
N ALA A 141 13.19 8.09 -16.48
CA ALA A 141 12.55 8.48 -15.22
C ALA A 141 12.91 7.55 -14.06
N ILE A 142 13.06 6.23 -14.31
CA ILE A 142 13.56 5.28 -13.31
C ILE A 142 15.01 5.62 -12.94
N ASP A 143 15.86 5.90 -13.94
CA ASP A 143 17.26 6.22 -13.72
C ASP A 143 17.42 7.52 -12.93
N GLU A 144 16.63 8.57 -13.24
CA GLU A 144 16.60 9.82 -12.49
C GLU A 144 16.24 9.60 -11.02
N GLN A 145 15.13 8.90 -10.75
CA GLN A 145 14.68 8.57 -9.40
C GLN A 145 15.77 7.83 -8.63
N PHE A 146 16.37 6.81 -9.25
CA PHE A 146 17.35 5.97 -8.61
C PHE A 146 18.68 6.71 -8.36
N MET A 147 19.14 7.52 -9.31
CA MET A 147 20.33 8.37 -9.14
C MET A 147 20.12 9.36 -8.00
N PHE A 148 18.94 9.99 -7.92
CA PHE A 148 18.59 10.88 -6.81
C PHE A 148 18.69 10.15 -5.47
N TYR A 149 18.07 8.97 -5.32
CA TYR A 149 18.14 8.20 -4.08
C TYR A 149 19.56 7.80 -3.69
N ARG A 150 20.37 7.38 -4.66
CA ARG A 150 21.78 7.04 -4.41
C ARG A 150 22.58 8.25 -3.94
N SER A 151 22.39 9.40 -4.58
CA SER A 151 23.08 10.64 -4.21
C SER A 151 22.69 11.13 -2.81
N ASP A 152 21.44 10.87 -2.39
CA ASP A 152 20.90 11.23 -1.08
C ASP A 152 21.03 10.10 -0.02
N GLY A 153 21.94 9.15 -0.25
CA GLY A 153 22.39 8.19 0.74
C GLY A 153 21.59 6.89 0.84
N LEU A 154 20.84 6.49 -0.20
CA LEU A 154 20.35 5.11 -0.32
C LEU A 154 21.54 4.17 -0.55
N LYS A 155 21.74 3.23 0.36
CA LYS A 155 22.76 2.18 0.26
C LYS A 155 22.16 0.91 -0.35
N LYS A 156 23.02 0.05 -0.89
CA LYS A 156 22.62 -1.28 -1.36
C LYS A 156 22.17 -2.13 -0.16
N PHE A 157 21.11 -2.90 -0.31
CA PHE A 157 20.66 -3.83 0.71
C PHE A 157 21.72 -4.91 0.94
N ASP A 158 22.09 -5.14 2.20
CA ASP A 158 23.00 -6.20 2.61
C ASP A 158 22.22 -7.23 3.47
N PRO A 159 21.98 -8.44 2.96
CA PRO A 159 21.27 -9.47 3.71
C PRO A 159 22.08 -10.04 4.89
N SER A 160 23.39 -9.77 4.94
CA SER A 160 24.28 -10.22 6.01
C SER A 160 24.42 -9.24 7.16
N ASP A 161 23.94 -8.00 7.00
CA ASP A 161 23.98 -6.98 8.06
C ASP A 161 22.93 -7.26 9.14
N PRO A 162 23.35 -7.66 10.37
CA PRO A 162 22.41 -7.93 11.46
C PRO A 162 21.73 -6.66 11.97
N ASN A 163 22.27 -5.48 11.65
CA ASN A 163 21.74 -4.18 12.06
C ASN A 163 20.85 -3.53 11.00
N SER A 164 20.58 -4.23 9.88
CA SER A 164 19.70 -3.69 8.85
C SER A 164 18.32 -3.37 9.45
N PRO A 165 17.83 -2.13 9.31
CA PRO A 165 16.58 -1.72 9.93
C PRO A 165 15.34 -2.33 9.25
N LEU A 166 15.53 -2.99 8.11
CA LEU A 166 14.51 -3.72 7.38
C LEU A 166 15.05 -5.07 6.92
N PRO A 167 14.21 -6.12 6.87
CA PRO A 167 14.60 -7.42 6.31
C PRO A 167 14.66 -7.42 4.77
N SER A 168 14.23 -6.35 4.12
CA SER A 168 14.24 -6.15 2.66
C SER A 168 13.98 -4.68 2.35
N TYR A 169 14.55 -4.18 1.25
CA TYR A 169 14.29 -2.83 0.74
C TYR A 169 13.16 -2.77 -0.30
N VAL A 170 12.60 -3.92 -0.69
CA VAL A 170 11.56 -4.01 -1.71
C VAL A 170 10.30 -4.62 -1.08
N PRO A 171 9.23 -3.84 -0.88
CA PRO A 171 7.97 -4.37 -0.40
C PRO A 171 7.14 -4.97 -1.54
N GLU A 172 6.17 -5.81 -1.18
CA GLU A 172 4.98 -6.06 -1.97
C GLU A 172 3.86 -5.17 -1.43
N GLY A 173 3.45 -4.19 -2.23
CA GLY A 173 2.50 -3.16 -1.82
C GLY A 173 1.02 -3.56 -1.94
N SER A 174 0.69 -4.83 -2.17
CA SER A 174 -0.69 -5.31 -2.33
C SER A 174 -1.45 -5.42 -1.01
N PHE A 175 -0.76 -5.44 0.13
CA PHE A 175 -1.39 -5.54 1.45
C PHE A 175 -0.64 -4.66 2.45
N ILE A 176 -1.35 -3.71 3.06
CA ILE A 176 -0.78 -2.82 4.08
C ILE A 176 -1.77 -2.73 5.25
N VAL A 177 -1.30 -2.96 6.46
CA VAL A 177 -2.06 -2.73 7.70
C VAL A 177 -1.45 -1.56 8.43
N ARG A 178 -2.27 -0.61 8.88
CA ARG A 178 -1.78 0.64 9.45
C ARG A 178 -2.57 1.06 10.67
N ALA A 179 -1.87 1.47 11.72
CA ALA A 179 -2.39 2.34 12.76
C ALA A 179 -2.13 3.79 12.36
N HIS A 180 -3.13 4.65 12.48
CA HIS A 180 -3.05 6.07 12.14
C HIS A 180 -2.39 6.89 13.25
N THR A 181 -1.11 6.65 13.48
CA THR A 181 -0.26 7.43 14.39
C THR A 181 0.44 8.56 13.63
N PRO A 182 0.94 9.61 14.32
CA PRO A 182 1.68 10.69 13.66
C PRO A 182 2.83 10.20 12.79
N MET A 183 3.63 9.23 13.27
CA MET A 183 4.79 8.71 12.56
C MET A 183 4.41 7.86 11.34
N SER A 184 3.40 7.00 11.49
CA SER A 184 2.86 6.18 10.40
C SER A 184 2.23 7.02 9.29
N ASN A 185 1.48 8.06 9.66
CA ASN A 185 0.88 8.99 8.71
C ASN A 185 1.95 9.81 7.98
N LEU A 186 2.94 10.35 8.71
CA LEU A 186 4.08 11.08 8.13
C LEU A 186 4.83 10.21 7.12
N PHE A 187 5.18 8.97 7.48
CA PHE A 187 5.84 8.04 6.58
C PHE A 187 5.07 7.87 5.26
N THR A 188 3.76 7.68 5.34
CA THR A 188 2.95 7.45 4.13
C THR A 188 2.74 8.70 3.30
N CYS A 189 2.70 9.89 3.92
CA CYS A 189 2.72 11.15 3.19
C CYS A 189 4.04 11.34 2.43
N LEU A 190 5.18 11.09 3.09
CA LEU A 190 6.49 11.16 2.44
C LEU A 190 6.61 10.14 1.31
N TRP A 191 6.11 8.92 1.52
CA TRP A 191 6.14 7.88 0.48
C TRP A 191 5.24 8.24 -0.70
N PHE A 192 4.08 8.84 -0.45
CA PHE A 192 3.23 9.40 -1.49
C PHE A 192 3.96 10.51 -2.27
N ASN A 193 4.62 11.44 -1.60
CA ASN A 193 5.37 12.53 -2.24
C ASN A 193 6.46 11.99 -3.19
N GLU A 194 7.15 10.91 -2.80
CA GLU A 194 8.15 10.27 -3.66
C GLU A 194 7.53 9.65 -4.91
N VAL A 195 6.37 9.01 -4.78
CA VAL A 195 5.63 8.47 -5.93
C VAL A 195 5.05 9.58 -6.81
N ASP A 196 4.56 10.65 -6.20
CA ASP A 196 4.04 11.81 -6.91
C ASP A 196 5.15 12.52 -7.70
N ARG A 197 6.32 12.72 -7.08
CA ARG A 197 7.47 13.37 -7.70
C ARG A 197 8.09 12.55 -8.84
N PHE A 198 8.26 11.25 -8.64
CA PHE A 198 8.97 10.38 -9.57
C PHE A 198 7.99 9.43 -10.27
N THR A 199 8.21 8.12 -10.13
CA THR A 199 7.47 7.09 -10.84
C THR A 199 6.34 6.51 -9.98
N SER A 200 5.33 5.93 -10.63
CA SER A 200 4.25 5.21 -9.93
C SER A 200 4.68 3.85 -9.31
N ARG A 201 5.98 3.54 -9.36
CA ARG A 201 6.60 2.31 -8.83
C ARG A 201 7.00 2.52 -7.37
N ASP A 202 6.02 2.36 -6.48
CA ASP A 202 6.18 2.50 -5.04
C ASP A 202 7.24 1.59 -4.40
N GLN A 203 7.56 0.46 -5.04
CA GLN A 203 8.65 -0.44 -4.64
C GLN A 203 10.02 0.24 -4.67
N LEU A 204 10.24 1.20 -5.58
CA LEU A 204 11.51 1.92 -5.72
C LEU A 204 11.72 2.96 -4.62
N SER A 205 10.63 3.58 -4.15
CA SER A 205 10.68 4.68 -3.19
C SER A 205 10.56 4.24 -1.72
N PHE A 206 10.07 3.03 -1.46
CA PHE A 206 9.79 2.56 -0.09
C PHE A 206 10.99 2.64 0.84
N ALA A 207 12.08 1.93 0.52
CA ALA A 207 13.24 1.87 1.40
C ALA A 207 13.93 3.21 1.55
N TYR A 208 14.06 3.96 0.45
CA TYR A 208 14.59 5.33 0.50
C TYR A 208 13.80 6.19 1.50
N THR A 209 12.47 6.19 1.39
CA THR A 209 11.59 6.98 2.26
C THR A 209 11.73 6.54 3.72
N TYR A 210 11.68 5.23 3.98
CA TYR A 210 11.76 4.69 5.34
C TYR A 210 13.10 4.99 6.00
N LEU A 211 14.21 4.72 5.30
CA LEU A 211 15.56 4.95 5.82
C LEU A 211 15.81 6.44 6.06
N LYS A 212 15.34 7.32 5.15
CA LYS A 212 15.47 8.77 5.33
C LYS A 212 14.67 9.25 6.53
N LEU A 213 13.43 8.77 6.70
CA LEU A 213 12.61 9.10 7.87
C LEU A 213 13.30 8.68 9.18
N GLN A 214 13.82 7.46 9.23
CA GLN A 214 14.51 6.91 10.39
C GLN A 214 15.78 7.69 10.73
N ARG A 215 16.58 8.09 9.73
CA ARG A 215 17.77 8.93 9.94
C ARG A 215 17.43 10.31 10.50
N LEU A 216 16.32 10.92 10.05
CA LEU A 216 15.92 12.27 10.45
C LEU A 216 15.10 12.31 11.76
N ASN A 217 14.59 11.16 12.22
CA ASN A 217 13.73 11.05 13.42
C ASN A 217 14.19 9.87 14.30
N SER A 218 15.47 9.86 14.67
CA SER A 218 16.07 8.74 15.41
C SER A 218 15.51 8.55 16.82
N ASP A 219 14.95 9.59 17.42
CA ASP A 219 14.31 9.58 18.74
C ASP A 219 12.91 8.96 18.72
N ARG A 220 12.25 8.94 17.55
CA ARG A 220 10.88 8.45 17.37
C ARG A 220 10.79 7.57 16.12
N PRO A 221 11.37 6.37 16.13
CA PRO A 221 11.35 5.49 14.97
C PRO A 221 9.94 4.99 14.68
N LEU A 222 9.61 4.87 13.39
CA LEU A 222 8.41 4.15 12.97
C LEU A 222 8.55 2.66 13.31
N ARG A 223 7.63 2.10 14.08
CA ARG A 223 7.61 0.66 14.36
C ARG A 223 6.94 -0.08 13.20
N LEU A 224 7.77 -0.63 12.31
CA LEU A 224 7.32 -1.31 11.09
C LEU A 224 7.52 -2.82 11.17
N ASN A 225 6.47 -3.57 10.87
CA ASN A 225 6.47 -5.02 10.71
C ASN A 225 6.46 -5.40 9.23
N MET A 226 7.62 -5.78 8.68
CA MET A 226 7.69 -6.33 7.33
C MET A 226 7.64 -7.86 7.38
N PHE A 227 6.61 -8.45 6.79
CA PHE A 227 6.34 -9.88 6.90
C PHE A 227 6.46 -10.59 5.54
N LYS A 228 6.81 -11.88 5.54
CA LYS A 228 6.81 -12.69 4.33
C LYS A 228 5.40 -13.22 4.06
N VAL A 229 4.96 -13.13 2.81
CA VAL A 229 3.74 -13.83 2.36
C VAL A 229 4.10 -15.31 2.25
N LYS A 230 3.40 -16.16 3.00
CA LYS A 230 3.48 -17.63 2.86
C LYS A 230 2.49 -18.10 1.82
#